data_AF-A0A377TQ76-F1
#
_entry.id   AF-A0A377TQ76-F1
#
_cell.length_a   1.000
_cell.length_b   1.000
_cell.length_c   1.000
_cell.angle_alpha   90.00
_cell.angle_beta   90.00
_cell.angle_gamma   90.00
#
_symmetry.space_group_name_H-M   'P 1'
#
loop_
_entity.id
_entity.type
_entity.pdbx_description
1 polymer ?
#
loop_
_entity_poly.entity_id
_entity_poly.type
_entity_poly.pdbx_seq_one_letter_code
_entity_poly.pdbx_strand_id
1 'polypeptide(L)'
;MGLAGLVLIEDEESGRLLLPKQWGIDDVPVIVQDKKFTAAGEIDYQLDVMSAAVGWFGDTLLTNGALYPEHAAPRGWLRLRLLNGCNARSLNFATSDKRPLYVVASDGGLLAEPVKVDELPVLMGERFEVLVDTSDGKPFDLVTLPVSQMGMAIAPFDKPQPVLRVQPLVIPASGKLLDTLGRSPALPSLTGLTQRQLQLSMGSDARPDGHAGADGEVWRPGDGRNGSRHDGAWRHERHGEYASRRHEHEPRIRHWSMACRQARALISITPTASTAKPST
;
A
#
# COMPACT_ATOMS: atom_id res chain seq x y z
N MET A 1 18.58 -3.40 -1.67
CA MET A 1 18.23 -2.91 -3.03
C MET A 1 17.10 -1.86 -2.98
N GLY A 2 16.77 -1.21 -4.10
CA GLY A 2 15.83 -0.08 -4.16
C GLY A 2 15.07 0.12 -5.49
N LEU A 3 14.77 -0.96 -6.22
CA LEU A 3 14.03 -0.87 -7.49
C LEU A 3 12.54 -0.56 -7.24
N ALA A 4 12.11 0.63 -7.64
CA ALA A 4 10.71 1.03 -7.73
C ALA A 4 10.59 2.16 -8.76
N GLY A 5 9.41 2.32 -9.34
CA GLY A 5 9.12 3.38 -10.30
C GLY A 5 7.65 3.75 -10.26
N LEU A 6 7.32 4.90 -10.86
CA LEU A 6 5.95 5.38 -10.98
C LEU A 6 5.52 5.37 -12.45
N VAL A 7 4.23 5.19 -12.67
CA VAL A 7 3.58 5.36 -13.97
C VAL A 7 2.50 6.42 -13.78
N LEU A 8 2.60 7.50 -14.55
CA LEU A 8 1.57 8.53 -14.62
C LEU A 8 0.75 8.28 -15.87
N ILE A 9 -0.54 8.03 -15.68
CA ILE A 9 -1.51 7.89 -16.77
C ILE A 9 -2.34 9.17 -16.76
N GLU A 10 -2.40 9.83 -17.92
CA GLU A 10 -3.19 11.02 -18.14
C GLU A 10 -4.22 10.73 -19.24
N ASP A 11 -5.41 11.28 -19.06
CA ASP A 11 -6.50 11.18 -20.01
C ASP A 11 -7.22 12.54 -20.16
N GLU A 12 -8.21 12.60 -21.03
CA GLU A 12 -8.93 13.84 -21.29
C GLU A 12 -9.76 14.30 -20.08
N GLU A 13 -10.28 13.39 -19.26
CA GLU A 13 -11.09 13.72 -18.09
C GLU A 13 -10.23 14.37 -16.99
N SER A 14 -9.11 13.73 -16.63
CA SER A 14 -8.13 14.25 -15.68
C SER A 14 -7.50 15.57 -16.15
N GLY A 15 -7.27 15.73 -17.46
CA GLY A 15 -6.72 16.96 -18.05
C GLY A 15 -7.66 18.18 -17.99
N ARG A 16 -8.98 17.96 -17.90
CA ARG A 16 -9.98 19.02 -17.75
C ARG A 16 -10.12 19.52 -16.32
N LEU A 17 -9.74 18.71 -15.34
CA LEU A 17 -9.74 19.13 -13.95
C LEU A 17 -8.64 20.16 -13.70
N LEU A 18 -8.96 21.19 -12.93
CA LEU A 18 -7.99 22.21 -12.54
C LEU A 18 -7.18 21.78 -11.31
N LEU A 19 -6.89 20.49 -11.16
CA LEU A 19 -6.05 19.97 -10.07
C LEU A 19 -4.63 20.56 -10.15
N PRO A 20 -3.88 20.59 -9.03
CA PRO A 20 -2.44 20.80 -9.06
C PRO A 20 -1.77 19.81 -10.02
N LYS A 21 -0.85 20.32 -10.84
CA LYS A 21 -0.28 19.59 -11.99
C LYS A 21 1.14 20.02 -12.37
N GLN A 22 1.75 20.92 -11.62
CA GLN A 22 3.15 21.28 -11.81
C GLN A 22 4.00 20.24 -11.08
N TRP A 23 4.48 19.26 -11.85
CA TRP A 23 5.27 18.14 -11.32
C TRP A 23 6.48 18.61 -10.52
N GLY A 24 6.60 18.09 -9.30
CA GLY A 24 7.67 18.44 -8.36
C GLY A 24 7.53 19.82 -7.71
N ILE A 25 6.39 20.51 -7.91
CA ILE A 25 6.09 21.81 -7.28
C ILE A 25 4.81 21.70 -6.45
N ASP A 26 3.66 21.58 -7.11
CA ASP A 26 2.35 21.42 -6.48
C ASP A 26 1.70 20.06 -6.76
N ASP A 27 2.31 19.23 -7.60
CA ASP A 27 1.98 17.82 -7.83
C ASP A 27 3.22 16.95 -7.62
N VAL A 28 3.26 16.23 -6.50
CA VAL A 28 4.51 15.64 -5.99
C VAL A 28 4.33 14.14 -5.73
N PRO A 29 5.20 13.28 -6.26
CA PRO A 29 5.24 11.88 -5.86
C PRO A 29 5.81 11.73 -4.46
N VAL A 30 5.21 10.88 -3.64
CA VAL A 30 5.67 10.57 -2.28
C VAL A 30 5.70 9.05 -2.13
N ILE A 31 6.83 8.45 -2.49
CA ILE A 31 7.10 7.02 -2.35
C ILE A 31 7.69 6.78 -0.96
N VAL A 32 6.93 6.12 -0.10
CA VAL A 32 7.33 5.85 1.28
C VAL A 32 7.75 4.40 1.42
N GLN A 33 8.96 4.17 1.94
CA GLN A 33 9.53 2.83 2.11
C GLN A 33 10.26 2.76 3.44
N ASP A 34 10.16 1.64 4.16
CA ASP A 34 11.08 1.33 5.24
C ASP A 34 12.24 0.46 4.75
N LYS A 35 13.41 0.63 5.39
CA LYS A 35 14.59 -0.22 5.17
C LYS A 35 15.30 -0.49 6.48
N LYS A 36 15.95 -1.65 6.53
CA LYS A 36 16.90 -2.02 7.58
C LYS A 36 18.31 -1.93 7.01
N PHE A 37 19.24 -1.37 7.79
CA PHE A 37 20.64 -1.23 7.40
C PHE A 37 21.58 -1.95 8.36
N THR A 38 22.69 -2.48 7.85
CA THR A 38 23.79 -3.00 8.66
C THR A 38 24.58 -1.85 9.28
N ALA A 39 25.45 -2.13 10.24
CA ALA A 39 26.36 -1.13 10.81
C ALA A 39 27.32 -0.52 9.78
N ALA A 40 27.55 -1.20 8.64
CA ALA A 40 28.33 -0.69 7.52
C ALA A 40 27.51 0.21 6.56
N GLY A 41 26.20 0.39 6.82
CA GLY A 41 25.30 1.19 5.98
C GLY A 41 24.74 0.44 4.77
N GLU A 42 24.96 -0.87 4.66
CA GLU A 42 24.40 -1.69 3.58
C GLU A 42 22.96 -2.10 3.91
N ILE A 43 22.13 -2.37 2.89
CA ILE A 43 20.75 -2.83 3.12
C ILE A 43 20.79 -4.26 3.66
N ASP A 44 20.26 -4.45 4.87
CA ASP A 44 20.15 -5.75 5.55
C ASP A 44 18.86 -6.46 5.11
N TYR A 45 18.92 -7.16 3.99
CA TYR A 45 17.82 -7.97 3.48
C TYR A 45 18.18 -9.46 3.52
N GLN A 46 17.43 -10.22 4.32
CA GLN A 46 17.50 -11.67 4.37
C GLN A 46 16.09 -12.23 4.38
N LEU A 47 15.86 -13.31 3.64
CA LEU A 47 14.61 -14.05 3.69
C LEU A 47 14.82 -15.27 4.59
N ASP A 48 14.55 -15.08 5.87
CA ASP A 48 14.59 -16.08 6.94
C ASP A 48 13.17 -16.46 7.41
N VAL A 49 13.07 -17.41 8.35
CA VAL A 49 11.78 -17.89 8.84
C VAL A 49 10.92 -16.77 9.43
N MET A 50 11.53 -15.77 10.08
CA MET A 50 10.80 -14.66 10.68
C MET A 50 10.29 -13.72 9.61
N SER A 51 11.16 -13.21 8.75
CA SER A 51 10.79 -12.31 7.65
C SER A 51 9.85 -12.96 6.63
N ALA A 52 9.88 -14.28 6.46
CA ALA A 52 8.88 -15.02 5.67
C ALA A 52 7.49 -15.01 6.33
N ALA A 53 7.42 -15.05 7.66
CA ALA A 53 6.16 -15.11 8.41
C ALA A 53 5.54 -13.73 8.68
N VAL A 54 6.36 -12.72 8.98
CA VAL A 54 5.90 -11.36 9.34
C VAL A 54 6.17 -10.30 8.27
N GLY A 55 6.92 -10.68 7.23
CA GLY A 55 7.41 -9.76 6.20
C GLY A 55 8.72 -9.07 6.59
N TRP A 56 9.43 -8.54 5.59
CA TRP A 56 10.62 -7.72 5.81
C TRP A 56 10.24 -6.28 6.13
N PHE A 57 10.74 -5.76 7.24
CA PHE A 57 10.56 -4.38 7.69
C PHE A 57 11.84 -3.87 8.36
N GLY A 58 11.97 -2.55 8.43
CA GLY A 58 13.11 -1.88 9.04
C GLY A 58 12.71 -0.82 10.05
N ASP A 59 13.72 -0.16 10.58
CA ASP A 59 13.63 0.96 11.53
C ASP A 59 13.82 2.33 10.85
N THR A 60 14.23 2.34 9.57
CA THR A 60 14.56 3.56 8.84
C THR A 60 13.50 3.86 7.80
N LEU A 61 12.76 4.95 7.96
CA LEU A 61 11.75 5.41 7.00
C LEU A 61 12.38 6.33 5.94
N LEU A 62 12.08 6.06 4.68
CA LEU A 62 12.55 6.81 3.53
C LEU A 62 11.36 7.36 2.74
N THR A 63 11.52 8.59 2.26
CA THR A 63 10.58 9.26 1.36
C THR A 63 11.33 9.63 0.09
N ASN A 64 10.93 9.05 -1.04
CA ASN A 64 11.66 9.16 -2.32
C ASN A 64 13.16 8.82 -2.19
N GLY A 65 13.49 7.90 -1.26
CA GLY A 65 14.87 7.49 -0.97
C GLY A 65 15.65 8.40 0.00
N ALA A 66 15.09 9.53 0.43
CA ALA A 66 15.70 10.43 1.40
C ALA A 66 15.16 10.21 2.83
N LEU A 67 15.99 10.49 3.84
CA LEU A 67 15.57 10.55 5.24
C LEU A 67 14.86 11.87 5.50
N TYR A 68 13.58 11.80 5.91
CA TYR A 68 12.75 12.95 6.29
C TYR A 68 13.03 14.23 5.46
N PRO A 69 12.79 14.20 4.14
CA PRO A 69 13.02 15.34 3.27
C PRO A 69 12.05 16.49 3.59
N GLU A 70 12.41 17.67 3.09
CA GLU A 70 11.53 18.85 3.06
C GLU A 70 11.12 19.14 1.61
N HIS A 71 9.86 19.51 1.42
CA HIS A 71 9.30 19.96 0.14
C HIS A 71 8.75 21.38 0.25
N ALA A 72 9.26 22.27 -0.60
CA ALA A 72 8.79 23.64 -0.70
C ALA A 72 7.56 23.72 -1.61
N ALA A 73 6.38 23.97 -1.03
CA ALA A 73 5.12 23.99 -1.75
C ALA A 73 4.59 25.43 -1.94
N PRO A 74 4.01 25.80 -3.10
CA PRO A 74 3.28 27.05 -3.22
C PRO A 74 2.03 27.07 -2.33
N ARG A 75 1.58 28.25 -1.90
CA ARG A 75 0.36 28.43 -1.08
C ARG A 75 -0.90 28.12 -1.88
N GLY A 76 -1.71 27.22 -1.37
CA GLY A 76 -2.95 26.75 -2.00
C GLY A 76 -3.06 25.24 -1.87
N TRP A 77 -3.56 24.58 -2.91
CA TRP A 77 -3.64 23.11 -2.92
C TRP A 77 -2.33 22.47 -3.34
N LEU A 78 -1.81 21.58 -2.48
CA LEU A 78 -0.71 20.66 -2.78
C LEU A 78 -1.28 19.27 -3.04
N ARG A 79 -0.98 18.68 -4.19
CA ARG A 79 -1.31 17.30 -4.53
C ARG A 79 -0.13 16.39 -4.23
N LEU A 80 -0.37 15.38 -3.41
CA LEU A 80 0.61 14.34 -3.08
C LEU A 80 0.13 13.01 -3.67
N ARG A 81 0.97 12.39 -4.51
CA ARG A 81 0.75 11.06 -5.06
C ARG A 81 1.46 10.04 -4.17
N LEU A 82 0.75 9.54 -3.18
CA LEU A 82 1.27 8.65 -2.15
C LEU A 82 1.39 7.23 -2.71
N LEU A 83 2.55 6.62 -2.50
CA LEU A 83 2.77 5.19 -2.74
C LEU A 83 3.35 4.57 -1.48
N ASN A 84 2.68 3.56 -0.94
CA ASN A 84 3.32 2.67 0.03
C ASN A 84 4.19 1.66 -0.73
N GLY A 85 5.49 1.93 -0.80
CA GLY A 85 6.48 1.07 -1.43
C GLY A 85 7.20 0.14 -0.44
N CYS A 86 6.66 -0.06 0.77
CA CYS A 86 7.23 -0.97 1.75
C CYS A 86 6.99 -2.43 1.35
N ASN A 87 7.89 -3.34 1.74
CA ASN A 87 7.73 -4.76 1.45
C ASN A 87 6.54 -5.36 2.22
N ALA A 88 6.40 -5.00 3.51
CA ALA A 88 5.41 -5.61 4.38
C ALA A 88 4.68 -4.62 5.30
N ARG A 89 5.19 -3.40 5.47
CA ARG A 89 4.61 -2.42 6.41
C ARG A 89 3.40 -1.73 5.79
N SER A 90 2.24 -1.85 6.44
CA SER A 90 1.13 -0.91 6.21
C SER A 90 1.45 0.46 6.81
N LEU A 91 0.94 1.52 6.17
CA LEU A 91 1.11 2.89 6.61
C LEU A 91 -0.26 3.51 6.91
N ASN A 92 -0.31 4.50 7.79
CA ASN A 92 -1.51 5.31 8.03
C ASN A 92 -1.14 6.80 8.01
N PHE A 93 -1.36 7.49 6.90
CA PHE A 93 -0.93 8.87 6.73
C PHE A 93 -1.84 9.86 7.44
N ALA A 94 -1.25 10.87 8.07
CA ALA A 94 -1.95 12.01 8.65
C ALA A 94 -1.05 13.26 8.56
N THR A 95 -1.53 14.40 9.04
CA THR A 95 -0.74 15.62 9.15
C THR A 95 -0.43 15.93 10.62
N SER A 96 0.75 16.51 10.89
CA SER A 96 1.21 16.80 12.25
C SER A 96 0.30 17.75 13.03
N ASP A 97 -0.41 18.64 12.33
CA ASP A 97 -1.34 19.62 12.91
C ASP A 97 -2.81 19.24 12.70
N LYS A 98 -3.08 18.01 12.25
CA LYS A 98 -4.42 17.45 12.04
C LYS A 98 -5.25 18.18 10.97
N ARG A 99 -4.61 18.91 10.05
CA ARG A 99 -5.30 19.37 8.84
C ARG A 99 -5.72 18.16 7.98
N PRO A 100 -6.91 18.18 7.38
CA PRO A 100 -7.43 17.03 6.65
C PRO A 100 -6.66 16.74 5.36
N LEU A 101 -6.72 15.48 4.94
CA LEU A 101 -6.34 15.04 3.61
C LEU A 101 -7.62 14.91 2.77
N TYR A 102 -7.60 15.38 1.53
CA TYR A 102 -8.71 15.21 0.58
C TYR A 102 -8.32 14.17 -0.47
N VAL A 103 -8.80 12.95 -0.31
CA VAL A 103 -8.51 11.86 -1.26
C VAL A 103 -9.25 12.13 -2.56
N VAL A 104 -8.51 12.20 -3.67
CA VAL A 104 -9.05 12.48 -5.00
C VAL A 104 -8.88 11.32 -5.99
N ALA A 105 -7.97 10.39 -5.71
CA ALA A 105 -7.76 9.19 -6.52
C ALA A 105 -7.31 8.00 -5.66
N SER A 106 -7.61 6.79 -6.12
CA SER A 106 -7.07 5.53 -5.63
C SER A 106 -6.24 4.83 -6.71
N ASP A 107 -5.87 3.57 -6.50
CA ASP A 107 -5.07 2.74 -7.41
C ASP A 107 -5.43 2.84 -8.90
N GLY A 108 -6.72 2.91 -9.20
CA GLY A 108 -7.26 2.86 -10.57
C GLY A 108 -7.60 4.21 -11.18
N GLY A 109 -7.41 5.32 -10.46
CA GLY A 109 -7.72 6.67 -10.95
C GLY A 109 -8.62 7.47 -10.02
N LEU A 110 -9.24 8.51 -10.57
CA LEU A 110 -10.03 9.50 -9.83
C LEU A 110 -11.25 8.88 -9.14
N LEU A 111 -11.55 9.37 -7.95
CA LEU A 111 -12.82 9.13 -7.28
C LEU A 111 -13.94 9.95 -7.95
N ALA A 112 -15.20 9.69 -7.59
CA ALA A 112 -16.32 10.49 -8.10
C ALA A 112 -16.29 11.94 -7.55
N GLU A 113 -15.95 12.07 -6.27
CA GLU A 113 -15.85 13.31 -5.51
C GLU A 113 -14.71 13.20 -4.48
N PRO A 114 -14.16 14.31 -3.97
CA PRO A 114 -13.14 14.27 -2.94
C PRO A 114 -13.67 13.69 -1.64
N VAL A 115 -12.92 12.75 -1.04
CA VAL A 115 -13.24 12.19 0.27
C VAL A 115 -12.32 12.80 1.32
N LYS A 116 -12.88 13.60 2.22
CA LYS A 116 -12.15 14.20 3.33
C LYS A 116 -11.87 13.17 4.42
N VAL A 117 -10.61 13.02 4.81
CA VAL A 117 -10.18 12.11 5.88
C VAL A 117 -9.18 12.81 6.81
N ASP A 118 -9.19 12.42 8.10
CA ASP A 118 -8.20 12.88 9.07
C ASP A 118 -6.94 11.98 9.09
N GLU A 119 -7.13 10.72 8.71
CA GLU A 119 -6.08 9.71 8.56
C GLU A 119 -6.38 8.82 7.35
N LEU A 120 -5.33 8.29 6.70
CA LEU A 120 -5.44 7.51 5.48
C LEU A 120 -4.58 6.23 5.56
N PRO A 121 -5.20 5.07 5.86
CA PRO A 121 -4.54 3.78 5.74
C PRO A 121 -4.16 3.48 4.29
N VAL A 122 -2.93 3.02 4.06
CA VAL A 122 -2.41 2.63 2.74
C VAL A 122 -1.63 1.32 2.89
N LEU A 123 -2.11 0.27 2.23
CA LEU A 123 -1.48 -1.05 2.21
C LEU A 123 -0.32 -1.09 1.23
N MET A 124 0.51 -2.13 1.33
CA MET A 124 1.71 -2.29 0.51
C MET A 124 1.34 -2.36 -0.97
N GLY A 125 1.94 -1.48 -1.78
CA GLY A 125 1.68 -1.35 -3.21
C GLY A 125 0.49 -0.47 -3.58
N GLU A 126 -0.34 -0.04 -2.63
CA GLU A 126 -1.45 0.87 -2.91
C GLU A 126 -0.97 2.30 -3.17
N ARG A 127 -1.76 3.02 -3.97
CA ARG A 127 -1.59 4.43 -4.28
C ARG A 127 -2.87 5.19 -3.97
N PHE A 128 -2.67 6.35 -3.38
CA PHE A 128 -3.72 7.36 -3.26
C PHE A 128 -3.16 8.70 -3.65
N GLU A 129 -3.98 9.51 -4.32
CA GLU A 129 -3.67 10.91 -4.52
C GLU A 129 -4.53 11.74 -3.58
N VAL A 130 -3.87 12.64 -2.84
CA VAL A 130 -4.51 13.50 -1.87
C VAL A 130 -4.19 14.96 -2.14
N LEU A 131 -5.14 15.84 -1.89
CA LEU A 131 -4.92 17.28 -1.81
C LEU A 131 -4.83 17.69 -0.35
N VAL A 132 -3.88 18.57 -0.05
CA VAL A 132 -3.67 19.18 1.28
C VAL A 132 -3.62 20.69 1.13
N ASP A 133 -4.32 21.40 2.00
CA ASP A 133 -4.36 22.85 1.99
C ASP A 133 -3.09 23.42 2.67
N THR A 134 -2.39 24.31 1.97
CA THR A 134 -1.19 25.02 2.43
C THR A 134 -1.40 26.54 2.53
N SER A 135 -2.64 27.01 2.32
CA SER A 135 -3.00 28.43 2.21
C SER A 135 -2.70 29.25 3.46
N ASP A 136 -2.69 28.62 4.64
CA ASP A 136 -2.35 29.24 5.92
C ASP A 136 -0.86 29.61 6.04
N GLY A 137 -0.03 29.11 5.14
CA GLY A 137 1.40 29.39 5.08
C GLY A 137 2.21 28.80 6.24
N LYS A 138 1.64 27.89 7.05
CA LYS A 138 2.32 27.28 8.19
C LYS A 138 2.98 25.97 7.79
N PRO A 139 4.25 25.74 8.14
CA PRO A 139 4.88 24.45 7.93
C PRO A 139 4.20 23.34 8.74
N PHE A 140 4.11 22.16 8.17
CA PHE A 140 3.57 20.96 8.83
C PHE A 140 4.28 19.72 8.26
N ASP A 141 4.16 18.60 8.96
CA ASP A 141 4.67 17.32 8.47
C ASP A 141 3.53 16.43 7.99
N LEU A 142 3.73 15.77 6.85
CA LEU A 142 3.07 14.50 6.59
C LEU A 142 3.71 13.47 7.52
N VAL A 143 2.88 12.76 8.28
CA VAL A 143 3.31 11.73 9.22
C VAL A 143 2.66 10.40 8.89
N THR A 144 3.23 9.31 9.36
CA THR A 144 2.56 8.01 9.42
C THR A 144 2.31 7.61 10.88
N LEU A 145 1.07 7.22 11.20
CA LEU A 145 0.63 6.84 12.54
C LEU A 145 0.94 5.36 12.82
N PRO A 146 1.07 4.95 14.10
CA PRO A 146 1.23 3.54 14.46
C PRO A 146 0.07 2.67 13.92
N VAL A 147 0.41 1.51 13.37
CA VAL A 147 -0.56 0.59 12.76
C VAL A 147 -0.71 -0.69 13.59
N SER A 148 -1.91 -1.27 13.57
CA SER A 148 -2.18 -2.56 14.23
C SER A 148 -1.83 -3.73 13.31
N GLN A 149 -0.53 -3.94 13.13
CA GLN A 149 0.03 -5.05 12.36
C GLN A 149 1.23 -5.64 13.11
N MET A 150 1.32 -6.98 13.13
CA MET A 150 2.40 -7.68 13.83
C MET A 150 3.78 -7.20 13.36
N GLY A 151 4.64 -6.81 14.31
CA GLY A 151 5.98 -6.27 14.04
C GLY A 151 6.03 -4.77 13.67
N MET A 152 4.93 -4.19 13.21
CA MET A 152 4.94 -2.84 12.61
C MET A 152 4.78 -1.70 13.62
N ALA A 153 4.42 -1.98 14.87
CA ALA A 153 4.37 -0.99 15.96
C ALA A 153 5.60 -1.05 16.89
N ILE A 154 6.69 -1.66 16.44
CA ILE A 154 7.98 -1.63 17.16
C ILE A 154 8.63 -0.26 16.93
N ALA A 155 9.29 0.28 17.95
CA ALA A 155 10.05 1.51 17.85
C ALA A 155 11.00 1.50 16.62
N PRO A 156 11.06 2.61 15.85
CA PRO A 156 10.49 3.92 16.15
C PRO A 156 8.99 4.07 15.79
N PHE A 157 8.35 3.09 15.17
CA PHE A 157 6.97 3.17 14.67
C PHE A 157 5.89 2.96 15.74
N ASP A 158 6.25 2.91 17.01
CA ASP A 158 5.31 2.91 18.15
C ASP A 158 4.65 4.29 18.36
N LYS A 159 5.14 5.32 17.67
CA LYS A 159 4.65 6.71 17.69
C LYS A 159 4.54 7.25 16.26
N PRO A 160 3.80 8.36 16.05
CA PRO A 160 3.76 9.04 14.75
C PRO A 160 5.17 9.33 14.22
N GLN A 161 5.46 8.88 13.01
CA GLN A 161 6.74 9.07 12.34
C GLN A 161 6.65 10.12 11.24
N PRO A 162 7.57 11.10 11.19
CA PRO A 162 7.59 12.08 10.11
C PRO A 162 8.00 11.44 8.79
N VAL A 163 7.27 11.77 7.72
CA VAL A 163 7.47 11.26 6.36
C VAL A 163 8.08 12.36 5.49
N LEU A 164 7.46 13.54 5.47
CA LEU A 164 7.82 14.66 4.62
C LEU A 164 7.47 15.96 5.33
N ARG A 165 8.42 16.89 5.44
CA ARG A 165 8.12 18.25 5.89
C ARG A 165 7.60 19.07 4.71
N VAL A 166 6.46 19.71 4.85
CA VAL A 166 5.92 20.64 3.86
C VAL A 166 6.20 22.07 4.33
N GLN A 167 6.90 22.83 3.50
CA GLN A 167 7.29 24.21 3.75
C GLN A 167 6.56 25.14 2.75
N PRO A 168 5.43 25.75 3.13
CA PRO A 168 4.71 26.66 2.25
C PRO A 168 5.55 27.90 1.88
N LEU A 169 5.56 28.26 0.60
CA LEU A 169 6.18 29.44 0.02
C LEU A 169 5.16 30.59 -0.07
N VAL A 170 5.64 31.80 -0.33
CA VAL A 170 4.76 32.98 -0.50
C VAL A 170 4.07 33.00 -1.87
N ILE A 171 4.52 32.15 -2.81
CA ILE A 171 4.00 32.07 -4.17
C ILE A 171 2.67 31.31 -4.18
N PRO A 172 1.60 31.84 -4.81
CA PRO A 172 0.30 31.16 -4.87
C PRO A 172 0.31 30.00 -5.88
N ALA A 173 -0.36 28.91 -5.53
CA ALA A 173 -0.69 27.81 -6.43
C ALA A 173 -1.98 28.12 -7.19
N SER A 174 -2.08 27.64 -8.44
CA SER A 174 -3.28 27.83 -9.26
C SER A 174 -4.26 26.65 -9.22
N GLY A 175 -3.84 25.51 -8.66
CA GLY A 175 -4.66 24.30 -8.56
C GLY A 175 -5.90 24.51 -7.69
N LYS A 176 -6.98 23.79 -8.00
CA LYS A 176 -8.27 23.82 -7.31
C LYS A 176 -8.71 22.40 -6.97
N LEU A 177 -9.40 22.28 -5.85
CA LEU A 177 -10.20 21.09 -5.51
C LEU A 177 -11.64 21.33 -6.00
N LEU A 178 -12.11 20.49 -6.92
CA LEU A 178 -13.49 20.52 -7.42
C LEU A 178 -14.35 19.50 -6.67
N ASP A 179 -15.64 19.80 -6.50
CA ASP A 179 -16.58 18.89 -5.82
C ASP A 179 -16.85 17.61 -6.62
N THR A 180 -16.70 17.66 -7.95
CA THR A 180 -16.85 16.51 -8.84
C THR A 180 -15.54 16.29 -9.60
N LEU A 181 -15.06 15.04 -9.61
CA LEU A 181 -13.77 14.67 -10.16
C LEU A 181 -13.94 13.74 -11.37
N GLY A 182 -14.47 12.54 -11.17
CA GLY A 182 -14.65 11.54 -12.22
C GLY A 182 -16.01 10.88 -12.21
N ARG A 183 -16.22 9.93 -13.12
CA ARG A 183 -17.42 9.07 -13.15
C ARG A 183 -17.10 7.67 -12.64
N SER A 184 -17.77 7.23 -11.59
CA SER A 184 -17.75 5.83 -11.17
C SER A 184 -18.95 5.09 -11.79
N PRO A 185 -18.75 4.03 -12.60
CA PRO A 185 -19.86 3.24 -13.12
C PRO A 185 -20.59 2.51 -11.98
N ALA A 186 -21.89 2.28 -12.16
CA ALA A 186 -22.66 1.46 -11.24
C ALA A 186 -22.20 -0.01 -11.33
N LEU A 187 -22.23 -0.71 -10.20
CA LEU A 187 -21.93 -2.14 -10.16
C LEU A 187 -22.97 -2.92 -11.00
N PRO A 188 -22.54 -3.88 -11.85
CA PRO A 188 -23.45 -4.72 -12.58
C PRO A 188 -24.19 -5.68 -11.64
N SER A 189 -25.26 -6.32 -12.14
CA SER A 189 -25.92 -7.42 -11.43
C SER A 189 -24.92 -8.56 -11.15
N LEU A 190 -24.97 -9.11 -9.93
CA LEU A 190 -24.11 -10.21 -9.52
C LEU A 190 -24.62 -11.59 -10.02
N THR A 191 -25.84 -11.65 -10.56
CA THR A 191 -26.46 -12.90 -11.03
C THR A 191 -25.73 -13.45 -12.25
N GLY A 192 -25.33 -14.72 -12.19
CA GLY A 192 -24.70 -15.43 -13.32
C GLY A 192 -23.22 -15.12 -13.52
N LEU A 193 -22.60 -14.30 -12.66
CA LEU A 193 -21.16 -14.05 -12.71
C LEU A 193 -20.38 -15.28 -12.23
N THR A 194 -19.24 -15.57 -12.86
CA THR A 194 -18.33 -16.63 -12.42
C THR A 194 -17.80 -16.32 -11.02
N GLN A 195 -18.02 -17.24 -10.08
CA GLN A 195 -17.49 -17.12 -8.73
C GLN A 195 -16.17 -17.90 -8.61
N ARG A 196 -15.16 -17.25 -8.03
CA ARG A 196 -13.86 -17.85 -7.73
C ARG A 196 -13.63 -17.70 -6.23
N GLN A 197 -13.39 -18.81 -5.55
CA GLN A 197 -12.98 -18.80 -4.15
C GLN A 197 -11.46 -18.97 -4.11
N LEU A 198 -10.81 -18.16 -3.28
CA LEU A 198 -9.36 -18.15 -3.09
C LEU A 198 -9.12 -18.16 -1.57
N GLN A 199 -8.69 -19.31 -1.02
CA GLN A 199 -8.41 -19.46 0.39
C GLN A 199 -6.92 -19.25 0.67
N LEU A 200 -6.58 -18.15 1.33
CA LEU A 200 -5.20 -17.89 1.78
C LEU A 200 -4.86 -18.78 2.97
N SER A 201 -3.66 -19.35 2.97
CA SER A 201 -3.12 -20.17 4.06
C SER A 201 -1.62 -19.96 4.24
N MET A 202 -1.16 -20.09 5.47
CA MET A 202 0.27 -20.15 5.78
C MET A 202 0.58 -21.49 6.43
N GLY A 203 1.52 -22.24 5.87
CA GLY A 203 2.02 -23.48 6.44
C GLY A 203 2.70 -23.26 7.79
N SER A 204 2.52 -24.18 8.72
CA SER A 204 3.12 -24.16 10.07
C SER A 204 4.54 -24.74 10.12
N ASP A 205 5.06 -25.17 8.98
CA ASP A 205 6.15 -26.11 8.89
C ASP A 205 7.46 -25.32 8.84
N ALA A 206 8.35 -25.56 9.81
CA ALA A 206 9.63 -24.87 9.97
C ALA A 206 10.68 -25.27 8.92
N ARG A 207 10.34 -25.09 7.63
CA ARG A 207 11.30 -25.09 6.54
C ARG A 207 11.58 -23.63 6.14
N PRO A 208 12.81 -23.31 5.69
CA PRO A 208 13.22 -21.93 5.38
C PRO A 208 12.42 -21.27 4.24
N ASP A 209 11.58 -22.03 3.54
CA ASP A 209 10.74 -21.64 2.41
C ASP A 209 9.24 -21.49 2.74
N GLY A 210 8.91 -21.35 4.04
CA GLY A 210 7.59 -20.98 4.61
C GLY A 210 6.47 -20.88 3.58
N HIS A 211 5.74 -21.98 3.38
CA HIS A 211 4.77 -22.11 2.29
C HIS A 211 3.53 -21.23 2.54
N ALA A 212 3.61 -19.97 2.12
CA ALA A 212 2.42 -19.19 1.81
C ALA A 212 1.78 -19.75 0.53
N GLY A 213 0.49 -20.05 0.59
CA GLY A 213 -0.23 -20.68 -0.51
C GLY A 213 -1.68 -20.24 -0.58
N ALA A 214 -2.28 -20.44 -1.75
CA ALA A 214 -3.70 -20.26 -1.97
C ALA A 214 -4.30 -21.61 -2.37
N ASP A 215 -5.46 -21.95 -1.79
CA ASP A 215 -6.17 -23.21 -2.04
C ASP A 215 -5.34 -24.49 -1.76
N GLY A 216 -4.42 -24.40 -0.78
CA GLY A 216 -3.51 -25.48 -0.41
C GLY A 216 -2.32 -25.66 -1.36
N GLU A 217 -2.18 -24.79 -2.37
CA GLU A 217 -1.09 -24.82 -3.34
C GLU A 217 -0.10 -23.67 -3.10
N VAL A 218 1.20 -23.99 -3.18
CA VAL A 218 2.27 -22.98 -3.22
C VAL A 218 2.46 -22.55 -4.66
N TRP A 219 2.73 -21.27 -4.89
CA TRP A 219 2.96 -20.75 -6.23
C TRP A 219 4.12 -21.47 -6.93
N ARG A 220 3.88 -21.96 -8.15
CA ARG A 220 4.87 -22.59 -9.02
C ARG A 220 4.94 -21.84 -10.34
N PRO A 221 6.08 -21.22 -10.70
CA PRO A 221 6.23 -20.59 -12.01
C PRO A 221 6.08 -21.66 -13.11
N GLY A 222 5.16 -21.42 -14.05
CA GLY A 222 4.91 -22.33 -15.17
C GLY A 222 3.69 -23.25 -15.03
N ASP A 223 3.03 -23.32 -13.86
CA ASP A 223 1.71 -23.95 -13.70
C ASP A 223 0.60 -23.03 -14.24
N GLY A 224 0.68 -22.73 -15.53
CA GLY A 224 -0.46 -22.22 -16.27
C GLY A 224 -1.50 -23.32 -16.36
N ARG A 225 -2.64 -23.17 -15.64
CA ARG A 225 -3.86 -23.89 -16.03
C ARG A 225 -4.16 -23.49 -17.47
N ASN A 226 -3.87 -24.44 -18.36
CA ASN A 226 -3.91 -24.38 -19.80
C ASN A 226 -5.09 -23.55 -20.36
N GLY A 227 -4.82 -22.31 -20.71
CA GLY A 227 -5.53 -21.56 -21.73
C GLY A 227 -4.53 -21.27 -22.83
N SER A 228 -4.54 -22.10 -23.89
CA SER A 228 -3.83 -21.87 -25.16
C SER A 228 -2.29 -21.81 -25.09
N ARG A 229 -1.65 -22.98 -25.24
CA ARG A 229 -0.22 -23.09 -25.55
C ARG A 229 0.12 -22.30 -26.83
N HIS A 230 1.04 -21.34 -26.73
CA HIS A 230 1.92 -20.97 -27.83
C HIS A 230 3.33 -21.41 -27.43
N ASP A 231 3.83 -22.43 -28.12
CA ASP A 231 5.17 -22.98 -27.93
C ASP A 231 6.23 -21.96 -28.37
N GLY A 232 7.09 -21.57 -27.42
CA GLY A 232 8.31 -20.81 -27.66
C GLY A 232 9.39 -21.35 -26.73
N ALA A 233 10.15 -22.32 -27.23
CA ALA A 233 11.18 -23.04 -26.49
C ALA A 233 12.34 -22.13 -26.06
N TRP A 234 12.70 -22.17 -24.78
CA TRP A 234 14.05 -21.84 -24.29
C TRP A 234 14.48 -22.92 -23.29
N ARG A 235 15.39 -23.80 -23.75
CA ARG A 235 16.10 -24.77 -22.90
C ARG A 235 17.11 -24.05 -22.04
N HIS A 236 17.13 -24.37 -20.75
CA HIS A 236 18.35 -24.28 -19.93
C HIS A 236 18.55 -25.59 -19.20
N GLU A 237 19.62 -26.30 -19.58
CA GLU A 237 20.19 -27.41 -18.82
C GLU A 237 20.94 -26.86 -17.60
N ARG A 238 20.74 -27.46 -16.41
CA ARG A 238 21.77 -28.23 -15.68
C ARG A 238 21.37 -28.59 -14.24
N HIS A 239 21.45 -29.90 -13.97
CA HIS A 239 22.08 -30.63 -12.86
C HIS A 239 22.12 -30.08 -11.42
N GLY A 240 21.73 -30.95 -10.47
CA GLY A 240 22.29 -30.98 -9.11
C GLY A 240 21.36 -31.54 -8.04
N GLU A 241 21.22 -32.87 -7.93
CA GLU A 241 20.67 -33.55 -6.75
C GLU A 241 21.56 -33.33 -5.53
N TYR A 242 20.98 -32.97 -4.37
CA TYR A 242 21.58 -33.28 -3.08
C TYR A 242 20.54 -33.68 -2.04
N ALA A 243 20.91 -34.71 -1.30
CA ALA A 243 20.06 -35.63 -0.58
C ALA A 243 19.44 -35.08 0.71
N SER A 244 18.29 -35.64 1.02
CA SER A 244 17.52 -35.51 2.25
C SER A 244 18.26 -36.06 3.48
N ARG A 245 18.21 -35.33 4.59
CA ARG A 245 18.42 -35.89 5.94
C ARG A 245 17.28 -35.47 6.86
N ARG A 246 16.69 -36.48 7.50
CA ARG A 246 15.67 -36.37 8.56
C ARG A 246 16.32 -35.84 9.83
N HIS A 247 15.59 -35.00 10.57
CA HIS A 247 15.77 -34.86 12.01
C HIS A 247 14.42 -34.93 12.71
N GLU A 248 14.44 -35.69 13.80
CA GLU A 248 13.32 -36.01 14.70
C GLU A 248 13.03 -34.87 15.70
N HIS A 249 11.81 -34.96 16.23
CA HIS A 249 11.11 -34.19 17.27
C HIS A 249 11.87 -33.30 18.26
N GLU A 250 11.34 -32.08 18.50
CA GLU A 250 10.98 -31.53 19.84
C GLU A 250 10.05 -30.28 19.75
N PRO A 251 9.50 -29.71 20.85
CA PRO A 251 8.05 -29.61 21.06
C PRO A 251 7.39 -28.27 20.65
N ARG A 252 6.06 -28.37 20.50
CA ARG A 252 5.11 -27.32 20.11
C ARG A 252 5.08 -26.12 21.07
N ILE A 253 5.41 -24.93 20.56
CA ILE A 253 5.08 -23.65 21.20
C ILE A 253 3.71 -23.17 20.69
N ARG A 254 2.70 -23.23 21.56
CA ARG A 254 1.33 -22.78 21.29
C ARG A 254 1.23 -21.25 21.36
N HIS A 255 1.56 -20.52 20.30
CA HIS A 255 1.19 -19.08 20.18
C HIS A 255 0.75 -18.65 18.75
N TRP A 256 0.68 -19.56 17.78
CA TRP A 256 0.46 -19.30 16.35
C TRP A 256 -0.99 -19.00 15.92
N SER A 257 -1.91 -18.70 16.85
CA SER A 257 -3.35 -18.53 16.54
C SER A 257 -3.77 -17.07 16.28
N MET A 258 -2.89 -16.07 16.42
CA MET A 258 -3.26 -14.66 16.27
C MET A 258 -3.01 -14.08 14.86
N ALA A 259 -2.02 -14.56 14.11
CA ALA A 259 -1.66 -14.03 12.80
C ALA A 259 -2.80 -14.11 11.76
N CYS A 260 -3.65 -15.13 11.81
CA CYS A 260 -4.76 -15.30 10.86
C CYS A 260 -5.99 -14.42 11.12
N ARG A 261 -6.11 -13.73 12.27
CA ARG A 261 -7.33 -12.95 12.60
C ARG A 261 -7.39 -11.56 11.98
N GLN A 262 -6.25 -11.02 11.53
CA GLN A 262 -6.19 -9.65 10.98
C GLN A 262 -6.60 -9.55 9.50
N ALA A 263 -6.71 -10.67 8.78
CA ALA A 263 -7.22 -10.70 7.41
C ALA A 263 -8.77 -10.76 7.30
N ARG A 264 -9.50 -10.52 8.41
CA ARG A 264 -10.97 -10.62 8.46
C ARG A 264 -11.72 -9.30 8.58
N ALA A 265 -11.04 -8.16 8.42
CA ALA A 265 -11.70 -6.86 8.37
C ALA A 265 -11.79 -6.39 6.91
N LEU A 266 -13.02 -6.00 6.50
CA LEU A 266 -13.45 -5.53 5.18
C LEU A 266 -13.56 -6.59 4.08
N ILE A 267 -14.73 -7.24 4.02
CA ILE A 267 -15.76 -7.03 2.97
C ILE A 267 -17.03 -7.68 3.51
N SER A 268 -17.92 -6.88 4.11
CA SER A 268 -19.33 -7.26 4.27
C SER A 268 -20.18 -6.04 3.93
N ILE A 269 -20.62 -5.95 2.68
CA ILE A 269 -21.69 -5.05 2.30
C ILE A 269 -22.99 -5.85 2.48
N THR A 270 -23.59 -5.76 3.65
CA THR A 270 -24.98 -6.20 3.86
C THR A 270 -25.91 -5.04 3.49
N PRO A 271 -26.79 -5.19 2.48
CA PRO A 271 -27.82 -4.19 2.22
C PRO A 271 -28.94 -4.33 3.27
N THR A 272 -29.09 -3.33 4.14
CA THR A 272 -30.30 -3.15 4.95
C THR A 272 -31.42 -2.63 4.04
N ALA A 273 -32.35 -3.50 3.66
CA ALA A 273 -33.59 -3.11 3.01
C ALA A 273 -34.55 -2.51 4.05
N SER A 274 -34.74 -1.19 4.03
CA SER A 274 -35.83 -0.51 4.73
C SER A 274 -37.08 -0.53 3.86
N THR A 275 -38.07 -1.33 4.23
CA THR A 275 -39.40 -1.34 3.62
C THR A 275 -40.26 -0.23 4.22
N ALA A 276 -40.42 0.88 3.48
CA ALA A 276 -41.46 1.86 3.77
C ALA A 276 -42.81 1.33 3.22
N LYS A 277 -43.80 1.18 4.11
CA LYS A 277 -45.21 0.90 3.76
C LYS A 277 -45.85 2.13 3.12
N PRO A 278 -46.76 1.98 2.14
CA PRO A 278 -47.58 3.08 1.65
C PRO A 278 -48.71 3.40 2.64
N SER A 279 -48.93 4.68 2.92
CA SER A 279 -50.13 5.17 3.61
C SER A 279 -51.31 5.19 2.65
N THR A 280 -52.44 4.67 3.15
CA THR A 280 -53.81 4.78 2.64
C THR A 280 -54.25 6.21 2.33
#